data_AF-A0A2R9BHJ2-F1
#
_entry.id   AF-A0A2R9BHJ2-F1
#
_cell.length_a   1.000
_cell.length_b   1.000
_cell.length_c   1.000
_cell.angle_alpha   90.00
_cell.angle_beta   90.00
_cell.angle_gamma   90.00
#
_symmetry.space_group_name_H-M   'P 1'
#
loop_
_entity.id
_entity.type
_entity.pdbx_description
1 polymer ?
#
loop_
_entity_poly.entity_id
_entity_poly.type
_entity_poly.pdbx_seq_one_letter_code
_entity_poly.pdbx_strand_id
1 'polypeptide(L)'
;MASVVLALRTRTAVTSLLSPTPATALAVRYASKKSGGSSKNLGGKSSGRRQGIKKMEGHYVHAGNIIATQRHFRWHPGAHWRWK
;
A
#
# COMPACT_ATOMS: atom_id res chain seq x y z
N MET A 1 66.72 42.63 16.22
CA MET A 1 66.44 41.18 16.04
C MET A 1 64.94 40.90 15.79
N ALA A 2 64.27 41.61 14.86
CA ALA A 2 62.81 41.46 14.66
C ALA A 2 62.42 40.70 13.37
N SER A 3 63.19 40.84 12.30
CA SER A 3 62.77 40.47 10.94
C SER A 3 62.67 38.96 10.66
N VAL A 4 63.37 38.12 11.43
CA VAL A 4 63.45 36.66 11.18
C VAL A 4 62.14 35.94 11.51
N VAL A 5 61.42 36.38 12.56
CA VAL A 5 60.22 35.70 13.06
C VAL A 5 59.05 35.79 12.08
N LEU A 6 58.94 36.91 11.35
CA LEU A 6 57.86 37.14 10.39
C LEU A 6 58.01 36.24 9.15
N ALA A 7 59.25 36.06 8.65
CA ALA A 7 59.55 35.24 7.48
C ALA A 7 59.32 33.73 7.69
N LEU A 8 59.33 33.26 8.94
CA LEU A 8 59.04 31.86 9.26
C LEU A 8 57.53 31.58 9.31
N ARG A 9 56.70 32.58 9.68
CA ARG A 9 55.23 32.46 9.75
C ARG A 9 54.56 32.45 8.37
N THR A 10 55.14 33.09 7.37
CA THR A 10 54.57 33.10 6.01
C THR A 10 54.82 31.81 5.22
N ARG A 11 55.81 31.00 5.62
CA ARG A 11 56.13 29.73 4.94
C ARG A 11 55.21 28.58 5.32
N THR A 12 54.75 28.48 6.56
CA THR A 12 53.91 27.36 7.02
C THR A 12 52.48 27.39 6.48
N ALA A 13 51.95 28.57 6.19
CA ALA A 13 50.59 28.75 5.67
C ALA A 13 50.41 28.34 4.18
N VAL A 14 51.51 28.19 3.43
CA VAL A 14 51.46 27.82 2.00
C VAL A 14 51.42 26.30 1.83
N THR A 15 52.11 25.54 2.69
CA THR A 15 52.26 24.08 2.54
C THR A 15 50.97 23.30 2.81
N SER A 16 50.01 23.87 3.54
CA SER A 16 48.70 23.24 3.80
C SER A 16 47.72 23.32 2.62
N LEU A 17 48.02 24.12 1.58
CA LEU A 17 47.15 24.30 0.41
C LEU A 17 47.50 23.35 -0.75
N LEU A 18 48.56 22.53 -0.60
CA LEU A 18 49.11 21.71 -1.68
C LEU A 18 49.18 20.20 -1.36
N SER A 19 48.54 19.76 -0.27
CA SER A 19 48.33 18.33 -0.01
C SER A 19 47.19 17.80 -0.89
N PRO A 20 47.40 16.75 -1.73
CA PRO A 20 46.30 16.14 -2.46
C PRO A 20 45.31 15.52 -1.48
N THR A 21 44.02 15.88 -1.61
CA THR A 21 42.95 15.30 -0.80
C THR A 21 42.95 13.78 -0.96
N PRO A 22 42.99 12.98 0.12
CA PRO A 22 42.90 11.53 -0.01
C PRO A 22 41.56 11.18 -0.68
N ALA A 23 41.61 10.35 -1.72
CA ALA A 23 40.43 9.93 -2.47
C ALA A 23 39.55 9.00 -1.62
N THR A 24 38.78 9.57 -0.70
CA THR A 24 37.94 8.85 0.26
C THR A 24 36.82 8.10 -0.46
N ALA A 25 37.08 6.82 -0.73
CA ALA A 25 36.16 5.80 -1.20
C ALA A 25 35.22 6.25 -2.33
N LEU A 26 35.57 5.90 -3.58
CA LEU A 26 34.61 5.87 -4.68
C LEU A 26 33.41 5.00 -4.27
N ALA A 27 32.29 5.65 -3.98
CA ALA A 27 31.13 5.03 -3.33
C ALA A 27 30.31 4.20 -4.32
N VAL A 28 30.87 3.07 -4.78
CA VAL A 28 30.23 2.12 -5.70
C VAL A 28 29.00 1.50 -5.04
N ARG A 29 27.84 2.10 -5.31
CA ARG A 29 26.54 1.55 -4.92
C ARG A 29 26.12 0.50 -5.93
N TYR A 30 26.34 -0.77 -5.59
CA TYR A 30 25.77 -1.89 -6.36
C TYR A 30 24.25 -1.75 -6.45
N ALA A 31 23.69 -1.94 -7.64
CA ALA A 31 22.26 -1.81 -7.89
C ALA A 31 21.50 -2.98 -7.24
N SER A 32 20.91 -2.73 -6.07
CA SER A 32 20.01 -3.71 -5.43
C SER A 32 18.73 -3.85 -6.25
N LYS A 33 18.32 -5.11 -6.51
CA LYS A 33 17.00 -5.34 -7.10
C LYS A 33 15.94 -4.94 -6.06
N LYS A 34 15.12 -3.96 -6.41
CA LYS A 34 13.96 -3.53 -5.62
C LYS A 34 13.11 -4.76 -5.27
N SER A 35 12.87 -5.02 -4.00
CA SER A 35 12.13 -6.20 -3.56
C SER A 35 10.71 -6.20 -4.11
N GLY A 36 10.20 -7.40 -4.43
CA GLY A 36 8.84 -7.56 -4.93
C GLY A 36 7.82 -7.19 -3.85
N GLY A 37 6.99 -6.17 -4.13
CA GLY A 37 5.91 -5.79 -3.24
C GLY A 37 4.77 -6.81 -3.27
N SER A 38 4.39 -7.35 -2.11
CA SER A 38 3.18 -8.17 -1.99
C SER A 38 1.92 -7.29 -1.95
N SER A 39 0.80 -7.84 -2.43
CA SER A 39 -0.50 -7.17 -2.35
C SER A 39 -0.97 -7.09 -0.90
N LYS A 40 -1.26 -5.87 -0.43
CA LYS A 40 -1.90 -5.63 0.89
C LYS A 40 -3.41 -5.93 0.88
N ASN A 41 -4.00 -6.19 -0.29
CA ASN A 41 -5.44 -6.38 -0.46
C ASN A 41 -5.86 -7.82 -0.13
N LEU A 42 -5.83 -8.15 1.16
CA LEU A 42 -6.29 -9.44 1.69
C LEU A 42 -7.82 -9.44 1.79
N GLY A 43 -8.50 -10.09 0.84
CA GLY A 43 -9.97 -10.09 0.81
C GLY A 43 -10.58 -10.89 -0.36
N GLY A 44 -11.82 -10.54 -0.72
CA GLY A 44 -12.52 -11.07 -1.90
C GLY A 44 -13.09 -12.49 -1.80
N LYS A 45 -12.60 -13.34 -0.90
CA LYS A 45 -12.98 -14.77 -0.78
C LYS A 45 -14.32 -15.03 -0.05
N SER A 46 -15.24 -14.06 -0.03
CA SER A 46 -16.56 -14.22 0.62
C SER A 46 -17.47 -15.15 -0.18
N SER A 47 -18.09 -16.12 0.49
CA SER A 47 -18.99 -17.09 -0.17
C SER A 47 -20.31 -16.48 -0.64
N GLY A 48 -20.86 -17.00 -1.75
CA GLY A 48 -22.11 -16.53 -2.34
C GLY A 48 -23.32 -16.89 -1.47
N ARG A 49 -24.08 -15.88 -1.02
CA ARG A 49 -25.24 -16.03 -0.11
C ARG A 49 -26.50 -16.71 -0.72
N ARG A 50 -26.38 -17.38 -1.87
CA ARG A 50 -27.46 -18.10 -2.60
C ARG A 50 -28.79 -17.32 -2.69
N GLN A 51 -28.73 -16.02 -2.93
CA GLN A 51 -29.89 -15.14 -3.06
C GLN A 51 -30.64 -15.37 -4.39
N GLY A 52 -31.85 -14.84 -4.50
CA GLY A 52 -32.74 -14.97 -5.66
C GLY A 52 -34.10 -15.58 -5.31
N ILE A 53 -34.92 -15.77 -6.34
CA ILE A 53 -36.25 -16.39 -6.24
C ILE A 53 -36.12 -17.86 -5.79
N LYS A 54 -37.09 -18.33 -5.01
CA LYS A 54 -37.21 -19.70 -4.47
C LYS A 54 -38.52 -20.38 -4.89
N LYS A 55 -39.55 -19.59 -5.19
CA LYS A 55 -40.84 -20.01 -5.75
C LYS A 55 -41.19 -19.05 -6.88
N MET A 56 -41.35 -19.57 -8.09
CA MET A 56 -41.83 -18.78 -9.24
C MET A 56 -43.35 -18.60 -9.15
N GLU A 57 -43.91 -17.84 -10.09
CA GLU A 57 -45.36 -17.70 -10.27
C GLU A 57 -46.05 -19.06 -10.48
N GLY A 58 -47.32 -19.17 -10.08
CA GLY A 58 -48.10 -20.41 -10.16
C GLY A 58 -47.72 -21.52 -9.16
N HIS A 59 -46.56 -21.47 -8.50
CA HIS A 59 -46.18 -22.50 -7.52
C HIS A 59 -46.98 -22.37 -6.21
N TYR A 60 -47.57 -23.48 -5.77
CA TYR A 60 -48.22 -23.57 -4.46
C TYR A 60 -47.22 -23.33 -3.30
N VAL A 61 -47.67 -22.57 -2.30
CA VAL A 61 -46.91 -22.17 -1.12
C VAL A 61 -47.77 -22.20 0.13
N HIS A 62 -47.22 -22.79 1.21
CA HIS A 62 -47.80 -22.72 2.54
C HIS A 62 -47.35 -21.43 3.25
N ALA A 63 -48.09 -21.02 4.29
CA ALA A 63 -47.69 -19.92 5.17
C ALA A 63 -46.29 -20.18 5.77
N GLY A 64 -45.45 -19.14 5.80
CA GLY A 64 -44.05 -19.25 6.26
C GLY A 64 -43.03 -19.68 5.19
N ASN A 65 -43.46 -20.12 4.00
CA ASN A 65 -42.54 -20.40 2.90
C ASN A 65 -41.86 -19.12 2.39
N ILE A 66 -40.54 -19.21 2.15
CA ILE A 66 -39.76 -18.11 1.56
C ILE A 66 -39.96 -18.10 0.04
N ILE A 67 -40.48 -17.00 -0.50
CA ILE A 67 -40.73 -16.84 -1.96
C ILE A 67 -39.46 -16.39 -2.69
N ALA A 68 -38.71 -15.43 -2.12
CA ALA A 68 -37.43 -14.95 -2.64
C ALA A 68 -36.52 -14.43 -1.51
N THR A 69 -35.21 -14.37 -1.74
CA THR A 69 -34.25 -13.72 -0.82
C THR A 69 -33.40 -12.69 -1.57
N GLN A 70 -33.22 -11.50 -1.01
CA GLN A 70 -32.52 -10.37 -1.64
C GLN A 70 -31.67 -9.59 -0.62
N ARG A 71 -30.61 -8.90 -1.08
CA ARG A 71 -29.77 -7.98 -0.26
C ARG A 71 -30.32 -6.55 -0.22
N HIS A 72 -30.91 -6.12 -1.32
CA HIS A 72 -31.50 -4.80 -1.54
C HIS A 72 -32.92 -5.01 -2.10
N PHE A 73 -33.80 -4.01 -1.99
CA PHE A 73 -35.16 -4.12 -2.50
C PHE A 73 -35.16 -4.10 -4.04
N ARG A 74 -35.29 -5.30 -4.64
CA ARG A 74 -35.63 -5.50 -6.05
C ARG A 74 -37.11 -5.84 -6.23
N TRP A 75 -37.67 -6.59 -5.27
CA TRP A 75 -39.10 -6.92 -5.21
C TRP A 75 -39.74 -6.29 -3.97
N HIS A 76 -40.92 -5.71 -4.18
CA HIS A 76 -41.77 -5.09 -3.15
C HIS A 76 -43.00 -5.99 -2.84
N PRO A 77 -43.60 -5.87 -1.64
CA PRO A 77 -44.32 -7.52 -1.13
C PRO A 77 -45.74 -7.46 -1.81
N GLY A 78 -46.55 -8.52 -1.80
CA GLY A 78 -47.95 -8.46 -2.26
C GLY A 78 -48.94 -7.87 -1.24
N ALA A 79 -49.95 -8.67 -0.86
CA ALA A 79 -50.86 -8.37 0.26
C ALA A 79 -50.82 -9.47 1.35
N HIS A 80 -50.76 -10.75 0.96
CA HIS A 80 -50.79 -11.90 1.87
C HIS A 80 -49.37 -12.35 2.26
N TRP A 81 -48.57 -11.39 2.75
CA TRP A 81 -47.13 -11.52 2.77
C TRP A 81 -46.47 -10.82 3.96
N ARG A 82 -45.20 -11.14 4.20
CA ARG A 82 -44.39 -10.49 5.24
C ARG A 82 -42.90 -10.68 4.93
N TRP A 83 -42.08 -9.66 5.25
CA TRP A 83 -40.65 -9.88 5.40
C TRP A 83 -40.36 -10.72 6.66
N LYS A 84 -39.24 -11.45 6.62
CA LYS A 84 -38.59 -12.04 7.78
C LYS A 84 -37.32 -11.26 8.10
#